data_AF-A0A4Y7WSS2-F1
#
_entry.id   AF-A0A4Y7WSS2-F1
#
_cell.length_a   1.000
_cell.length_b   1.000
_cell.length_c   1.000
_cell.angle_alpha   90.00
_cell.angle_beta   90.00
_cell.angle_gamma   90.00
#
_symmetry.space_group_name_H-M   'P 1'
#
loop_
_entity.id
_entity.type
_entity.pdbx_description
1 polymer ?
#
loop_
_entity_poly.entity_id
_entity_poly.type
_entity_poly.pdbx_seq_one_letter_code
_entity_poly.pdbx_strand_id
1 'polypeptide(L)'
;MPLSDMSIMDHAVELRRRVLVILVFFVIALIGGFMLAVPVIAYLQAAPLAADMPFHAFRLTDPLRIYVNFAMLVAFVLIIPVILYQLWAFVAPGLKEEEQKATLAYIPISFFLLLAGFAFAYFILIPYVMSFMSTMADRLDINEMYGINEYFSFLFQLTIPFGFLFQLPVVVMFLTRLGIVTPQLLTKIRKYAYFVLLVIAGLITPPELMSHLLVTLPMLILYEISIAISRATYRKHHKQAAQSQPNKAQ
;
A
#
# COMPACT_ATOMS: atom_id res chain seq x y z
N MET A 1 4.83 -27.16 19.43
CA MET A 1 3.78 -27.28 20.46
C MET A 1 2.44 -27.19 19.76
N PRO A 2 1.47 -28.07 20.06
CA PRO A 2 0.15 -28.03 19.43
C PRO A 2 -0.61 -26.78 19.89
N LEU A 3 -1.47 -26.24 19.03
CA LEU A 3 -2.15 -24.94 19.15
C LEU A 3 -3.19 -24.82 20.31
N SER A 4 -3.29 -25.80 21.20
CA SER A 4 -4.35 -25.89 22.22
C SER A 4 -4.04 -25.25 23.58
N ASP A 5 -2.83 -24.73 23.81
CA ASP A 5 -2.40 -24.20 25.13
C ASP A 5 -1.72 -22.82 25.07
N MET A 6 -2.14 -21.92 24.19
CA MET A 6 -1.80 -20.50 24.36
C MET A 6 -2.95 -19.79 25.05
N SER A 7 -2.69 -19.30 26.27
CA SER A 7 -3.60 -18.36 26.91
C SER A 7 -3.72 -17.11 26.04
N ILE A 8 -4.85 -16.42 26.05
CA ILE A 8 -5.00 -15.08 25.45
C ILE A 8 -3.85 -14.14 25.90
N MET A 9 -3.34 -14.37 27.11
CA MET A 9 -2.17 -13.69 27.64
C MET A 9 -0.89 -13.95 26.84
N ASP A 10 -0.64 -15.19 26.41
CA ASP A 10 0.54 -15.55 25.64
C ASP A 10 0.52 -14.92 24.24
N HIS A 11 -0.66 -14.85 23.62
CA HIS A 11 -0.85 -14.20 22.33
C HIS A 11 -0.63 -12.67 22.42
N ALA A 12 -1.07 -12.05 23.50
CA ALA A 12 -0.81 -10.63 23.76
C ALA A 12 0.68 -10.34 24.01
N VAL A 13 1.38 -11.22 24.72
CA VAL A 13 2.83 -11.12 24.97
C VAL A 13 3.61 -11.25 23.65
N GLU A 14 3.21 -12.17 22.79
CA GLU A 14 3.81 -12.35 21.46
C GLU A 14 3.64 -11.09 20.60
N LEU A 15 2.42 -10.54 20.53
CA LEU A 15 2.14 -9.31 19.79
C LEU A 15 3.03 -8.16 20.27
N ARG A 16 3.14 -7.96 21.59
CA ARG A 16 4.00 -6.92 22.18
C ARG A 16 5.45 -7.08 21.75
N ARG A 17 6.00 -8.30 21.81
CA ARG A 17 7.38 -8.57 21.41
C ARG A 17 7.62 -8.22 19.95
N ARG A 18 6.69 -8.57 19.05
CA ARG A 18 6.79 -8.27 17.62
C ARG A 18 6.70 -6.78 17.34
N VAL A 19 5.77 -6.08 18.00
CA VAL A 19 5.65 -4.62 17.91
C VAL A 19 6.93 -3.92 18.36
N LEU A 20 7.59 -4.38 19.43
CA LEU A 20 8.88 -3.82 19.86
C LEU A 20 9.97 -4.03 18.81
N VAL A 21 10.03 -5.20 18.17
CA VAL A 21 10.98 -5.44 17.07
C VAL A 21 10.70 -4.50 15.91
N ILE A 22 9.44 -4.36 15.49
CA ILE A 22 9.05 -3.40 14.44
C ILE A 22 9.50 -1.99 14.84
N LEU A 23 9.27 -1.57 16.08
CA LEU A 23 9.64 -0.24 16.55
C LEU A 23 11.16 0.01 16.50
N VAL A 24 11.98 -0.97 16.91
CA VAL A 24 13.45 -0.86 16.83
C VAL A 24 13.91 -0.74 15.38
N PHE A 25 13.41 -1.60 14.49
CA PHE A 25 13.75 -1.52 13.06
C PHE A 25 13.21 -0.25 12.40
N PHE A 26 12.08 0.29 12.88
CA PHE A 26 11.55 1.57 12.45
C PHE A 26 12.49 2.72 12.78
N VAL A 27 13.04 2.76 14.00
CA VAL A 27 14.02 3.79 14.39
C VAL A 27 15.27 3.71 13.52
N ILE A 28 15.77 2.50 13.24
CA ILE A 28 16.91 2.30 12.33
C ILE A 28 16.58 2.78 10.92
N ALA A 29 15.41 2.39 10.40
CA ALA A 29 14.93 2.83 9.08
C ALA A 29 14.73 4.35 9.03
N LEU A 30 14.33 4.99 10.13
CA LEU A 30 14.15 6.43 10.25
C LEU A 30 15.49 7.17 10.15
N ILE A 31 16.54 6.67 10.82
CA ILE A 31 17.89 7.20 10.68
C ILE A 31 18.35 7.10 9.21
N GLY A 32 18.16 5.94 8.58
CA GLY A 32 18.45 5.77 7.15
C GLY A 32 17.61 6.69 6.26
N GLY A 33 16.34 6.89 6.60
CA GLY A 33 15.43 7.80 5.91
C GLY A 33 15.90 9.25 5.95
N PHE A 34 16.37 9.73 7.10
CA PHE A 34 16.96 11.06 7.22
C PHE A 34 18.22 11.22 6.35
N MET A 35 19.09 10.20 6.31
CA MET A 35 20.29 10.23 5.45
C MET A 35 19.94 10.24 3.96
N LEU A 36 18.85 9.59 3.57
CA LEU A 36 18.41 9.47 2.17
C LEU A 36 17.43 10.56 1.73
N ALA A 37 16.87 11.36 2.64
CA ALA A 37 15.85 12.35 2.29
C ALA A 37 16.39 13.41 1.32
N VAL A 38 17.56 14.00 1.59
CA VAL A 38 18.18 15.01 0.70
C VAL A 38 18.41 14.48 -0.72
N PRO A 39 19.09 13.34 -0.94
CA PRO A 39 19.32 12.85 -2.29
C PRO A 39 18.03 12.46 -3.01
N VAL A 40 17.03 11.93 -2.30
CA VAL A 40 15.71 11.62 -2.89
C VAL A 40 14.98 12.89 -3.32
N ILE A 41 14.98 13.94 -2.49
CA ILE A 41 14.39 15.24 -2.84
C ILE A 41 15.07 15.82 -4.08
N ALA A 42 16.41 15.87 -4.09
CA ALA A 42 17.17 16.40 -5.21
C ALA A 42 16.92 15.62 -6.51
N TYR A 43 16.81 14.29 -6.42
CA TYR A 43 16.46 13.45 -7.57
C TYR A 43 15.07 13.78 -8.12
N LEU A 44 14.06 13.96 -7.25
CA LEU A 44 12.70 14.28 -7.69
C LEU A 44 12.59 15.69 -8.26
N GLN A 45 13.36 16.65 -7.73
CA GLN A 45 13.42 18.01 -8.29
C GLN A 45 14.06 18.05 -9.69
N ALA A 46 15.06 17.19 -9.93
CA ALA A 46 15.69 17.07 -11.23
C ALA A 46 14.87 16.23 -12.24
N ALA A 47 13.79 15.60 -11.80
CA ALA A 47 12.97 14.77 -12.67
C ALA A 47 12.21 15.64 -13.71
N PRO A 48 11.90 15.12 -14.91
CA PRO A 48 11.24 15.88 -15.97
C PRO A 48 9.91 16.54 -15.56
N LEU A 49 9.24 15.97 -14.55
CA LEU A 49 7.98 16.49 -14.01
C LEU A 49 8.14 17.80 -13.23
N ALA A 50 9.35 18.08 -12.74
CA ALA A 50 9.66 19.17 -11.82
C ALA A 50 10.80 20.07 -12.31
N ALA A 51 11.58 19.63 -13.31
CA ALA A 51 12.81 20.28 -13.75
C ALA A 51 12.61 21.74 -14.21
N ASP A 52 11.46 22.03 -14.82
CA ASP A 52 11.15 23.36 -15.36
C ASP A 52 10.33 24.23 -14.38
N MET A 53 10.05 23.75 -13.16
CA MET A 53 9.26 24.48 -12.17
C MET A 53 10.17 25.27 -11.21
N PRO A 54 10.09 26.62 -11.19
CA PRO A 54 10.76 27.39 -10.15
C PRO A 54 10.04 27.15 -8.82
N PHE A 55 10.63 26.34 -7.95
CA PHE A 55 10.07 26.05 -6.64
C PHE A 55 10.22 27.23 -5.67
N HIS A 56 9.11 27.65 -5.07
CA HIS A 56 9.09 28.70 -4.05
C HIS A 56 8.78 28.11 -2.67
N ALA A 57 9.47 28.59 -1.63
CA ALA A 57 9.10 28.33 -0.24
C ALA A 57 8.26 29.51 0.26
N PHE A 58 6.99 29.28 0.56
CA PHE A 58 6.08 30.33 1.03
C PHE A 58 6.16 30.51 2.56
N ARG A 59 6.63 29.48 3.28
CA ARG A 59 6.84 29.51 4.73
C ARG A 59 8.27 29.10 5.04
N LEU A 60 8.81 29.68 6.11
CA LEU A 60 10.14 29.34 6.61
C LEU A 60 10.28 27.84 6.97
N THR A 61 9.18 27.21 7.37
CA THR A 61 9.15 25.80 7.79
C THR A 61 9.05 24.79 6.65
N ASP A 62 8.85 25.24 5.41
CA ASP A 62 8.55 24.36 4.27
C ASP A 62 9.67 23.35 3.98
N PRO A 63 10.96 23.75 3.90
CA PRO A 63 12.04 22.79 3.67
C PRO A 63 12.14 21.72 4.76
N LEU A 64 11.94 22.11 6.02
CA LEU A 64 11.97 21.18 7.16
C LEU A 64 10.84 20.16 7.08
N ARG A 65 9.62 20.59 6.75
CA ARG A 65 8.46 19.69 6.60
C ARG A 65 8.69 18.66 5.49
N ILE A 66 9.19 19.11 4.34
CA ILE A 66 9.48 18.24 3.20
C ILE A 66 10.55 17.22 3.59
N TYR A 67 11.64 17.69 4.20
CA TYR A 67 12.73 16.83 4.66
C TYR A 67 12.24 15.74 5.62
N VAL A 68 11.45 16.10 6.63
CA VAL A 68 10.88 15.14 7.59
C VAL A 68 9.91 14.17 6.90
N ASN A 69 9.03 14.66 6.03
CA ASN A 69 8.06 13.80 5.33
C ASN A 69 8.76 12.78 4.42
N PHE A 70 9.82 13.18 3.70
CA PHE A 70 10.63 12.26 2.90
C PHE A 70 11.36 11.25 3.76
N ALA A 71 11.98 11.68 4.86
CA ALA A 71 12.65 10.77 5.79
C ALA A 71 11.67 9.71 6.33
N MET A 72 10.46 10.14 6.72
CA MET A 72 9.39 9.25 7.17
C MET A 72 8.92 8.29 6.07
N LEU A 73 8.74 8.78 4.83
CA LEU A 73 8.34 7.93 3.72
C LEU A 73 9.38 6.86 3.42
N VAL A 74 10.66 7.26 3.28
CA VAL A 74 11.76 6.32 3.00
C VAL A 74 11.86 5.29 4.12
N ALA A 75 11.80 5.72 5.38
CA ALA A 75 11.79 4.82 6.53
C ALA A 75 10.65 3.81 6.45
N PHE A 76 9.46 4.28 6.08
CA PHE A 76 8.28 3.44 5.91
C PHE A 76 8.49 2.40 4.79
N VAL A 77 9.05 2.78 3.64
CA VAL A 77 9.34 1.83 2.56
C VAL A 77 10.35 0.77 3.02
N LEU A 78 11.43 1.19 3.68
CA LEU A 78 12.50 0.31 4.13
C LEU A 78 12.03 -0.71 5.17
N ILE A 79 11.10 -0.34 6.05
CA ILE A 79 10.62 -1.23 7.11
C ILE A 79 9.54 -2.23 6.63
N ILE A 80 8.88 -2.00 5.49
CA ILE A 80 7.78 -2.86 5.04
C ILE A 80 8.12 -4.36 5.02
N PRO A 81 9.28 -4.82 4.50
CA PRO A 81 9.65 -6.24 4.57
C PRO A 81 9.67 -6.79 6.01
N VAL A 82 10.15 -5.98 6.97
CA VAL A 82 10.19 -6.35 8.38
C VAL A 82 8.79 -6.40 8.98
N ILE A 83 7.93 -5.40 8.71
CA ILE A 83 6.53 -5.39 9.14
C ILE A 83 5.80 -6.64 8.64
N LEU A 84 5.91 -6.92 7.35
CA LEU A 84 5.25 -8.06 6.71
C LEU A 84 5.77 -9.39 7.27
N TYR A 85 7.08 -9.51 7.51
CA TYR A 85 7.64 -10.70 8.14
C TYR A 85 7.13 -10.89 9.57
N GLN A 86 7.05 -9.82 10.37
CA GLN A 86 6.57 -9.92 11.75
C GLN A 86 5.08 -10.22 11.82
N LEU A 87 4.28 -9.63 10.92
CA LEU A 87 2.86 -9.97 10.76
C LEU A 87 2.70 -11.43 10.32
N TRP A 88 3.45 -11.88 9.32
CA TRP A 88 3.43 -13.27 8.89
C TRP A 88 3.80 -14.20 10.03
N ALA A 89 4.89 -13.94 10.75
CA ALA A 89 5.37 -14.81 11.82
C ALA A 89 4.42 -14.86 13.03
N PHE A 90 3.60 -13.83 13.25
CA PHE A 90 2.52 -13.84 14.24
C PHE A 90 1.37 -14.78 13.84
N VAL A 91 1.01 -14.78 12.55
CA VAL A 91 -0.13 -15.56 12.04
C VAL A 91 0.30 -16.99 11.63
N ALA A 92 1.56 -17.19 11.25
CA ALA A 92 2.13 -18.45 10.77
C ALA A 92 1.82 -19.68 11.64
N PRO A 93 1.87 -19.60 12.99
CA PRO A 93 1.52 -20.74 13.84
C PRO A 93 0.12 -21.29 13.58
N GLY A 94 -0.84 -20.46 13.16
CA GLY A 94 -2.21 -20.87 12.83
C GLY A 94 -2.37 -21.54 11.46
N LEU A 95 -1.31 -21.65 10.63
CA LEU A 95 -1.35 -22.26 9.30
C LEU A 95 -0.65 -23.63 9.30
N LYS A 96 -1.03 -24.49 8.34
CA LYS A 96 -0.32 -25.75 8.08
C LYS A 96 1.09 -25.47 7.55
N GLU A 97 2.05 -26.37 7.80
CA GLU A 97 3.45 -26.18 7.40
C GLU A 97 3.64 -25.91 5.89
N GLU A 98 2.87 -26.59 5.04
CA GLU A 98 2.89 -26.36 3.59
C GLU A 98 2.33 -24.97 3.21
N GLU A 99 1.41 -24.44 4.00
CA GLU A 99 0.80 -23.12 3.79
C GLU A 99 1.72 -22.00 4.27
N GLN A 100 2.45 -22.22 5.37
CA GLN A 100 3.44 -21.27 5.90
C GLN A 100 4.52 -20.93 4.85
N LYS A 101 5.08 -21.93 4.17
CA LYS A 101 6.10 -21.72 3.13
C LYS A 101 5.55 -20.91 1.95
N ALA A 102 4.31 -21.19 1.56
CA ALA A 102 3.70 -20.51 0.43
C ALA A 102 3.29 -19.06 0.77
N THR A 103 2.87 -18.76 2.00
CA THR A 103 2.55 -17.39 2.44
C THR A 103 3.78 -16.55 2.70
N LEU A 104 4.92 -17.17 3.03
CA LEU A 104 6.20 -16.45 3.15
C LEU A 104 6.61 -15.78 1.83
N ALA A 105 6.35 -16.42 0.69
CA ALA A 105 6.61 -15.85 -0.64
C ALA A 105 5.79 -14.58 -0.92
N TYR A 106 4.75 -14.28 -0.13
CA TYR A 106 3.95 -13.07 -0.30
C TYR A 106 4.68 -11.82 0.18
N ILE A 107 5.65 -11.94 1.07
CA ILE A 107 6.42 -10.80 1.61
C ILE A 107 7.17 -10.06 0.49
N PRO A 108 8.04 -10.71 -0.31
CA PRO A 108 8.71 -10.01 -1.41
C PRO A 108 7.73 -9.52 -2.47
N ILE A 109 6.68 -10.29 -2.79
CA ILE A 109 5.64 -9.85 -3.75
C ILE A 109 4.97 -8.56 -3.27
N SER A 110 4.58 -8.50 -2.00
CA SER A 110 3.97 -7.33 -1.37
C SER A 110 4.90 -6.13 -1.39
N PHE A 111 6.18 -6.31 -1.11
CA PHE A 111 7.17 -5.25 -1.21
C PHE A 111 7.31 -4.70 -2.64
N PHE A 112 7.45 -5.57 -3.65
CA PHE A 112 7.50 -5.13 -5.05
C PHE A 112 6.19 -4.49 -5.51
N LEU A 113 5.04 -4.98 -5.01
CA LEU A 113 3.75 -4.41 -5.33
C LEU A 113 3.56 -3.03 -4.69
N LEU A 114 4.15 -2.79 -3.51
CA LEU A 114 4.21 -1.45 -2.90
C LEU A 114 4.99 -0.48 -3.78
N LEU A 115 6.19 -0.90 -4.22
CA LEU A 115 7.03 -0.11 -5.12
C LEU A 115 6.34 0.14 -6.45
N ALA A 116 5.64 -0.86 -6.99
CA ALA A 116 4.83 -0.72 -8.19
C ALA A 116 3.67 0.27 -7.99
N GLY A 117 3.05 0.30 -6.81
CA GLY A 117 2.03 1.29 -6.46
C GLY A 117 2.58 2.71 -6.41
N PHE A 118 3.75 2.91 -5.81
CA PHE A 118 4.42 4.21 -5.82
C PHE A 118 4.84 4.63 -7.22
N ALA A 119 5.39 3.71 -8.00
CA ALA A 119 5.76 3.96 -9.39
C ALA A 119 4.51 4.30 -10.23
N PHE A 120 3.41 3.57 -10.07
CA PHE A 120 2.15 3.84 -10.74
C PHE A 120 1.62 5.25 -10.42
N ALA A 121 1.60 5.60 -9.13
CA ALA A 121 1.14 6.93 -8.73
C ALA A 121 2.04 8.05 -9.28
N TYR A 122 3.36 7.89 -9.18
CA TYR A 122 4.32 8.91 -9.61
C TYR A 122 4.42 9.05 -11.13
N PHE A 123 4.53 7.94 -11.87
CA PHE A 123 4.77 7.99 -13.32
C PHE A 123 3.49 8.06 -14.15
N ILE A 124 2.34 7.68 -13.60
CA ILE A 124 1.07 7.66 -14.34
C ILE A 124 0.14 8.72 -13.76
N LEU A 125 -0.31 8.57 -12.51
CA LEU A 125 -1.38 9.43 -11.98
C LEU A 125 -0.98 10.89 -11.86
N ILE A 126 0.17 11.19 -11.27
CA ILE A 126 0.59 12.56 -11.02
C ILE A 126 0.71 13.37 -12.34
N PRO A 127 1.39 12.89 -13.40
CA PRO A 127 1.43 13.59 -14.68
C PRO A 127 0.05 13.91 -15.25
N TYR A 128 -0.89 12.96 -15.21
CA TYR A 128 -2.24 13.18 -15.70
C TYR A 128 -3.02 14.21 -14.88
N VAL A 129 -2.91 14.18 -13.54
CA VAL A 129 -3.59 15.16 -12.68
C VAL A 129 -2.96 16.54 -12.85
N MET A 130 -1.63 16.65 -12.87
CA MET A 130 -0.92 17.91 -13.08
C MET A 130 -1.23 18.52 -14.45
N SER A 131 -1.22 17.72 -15.51
CA SER A 131 -1.59 18.17 -16.86
C SER A 131 -3.03 18.68 -16.94
N PHE A 132 -3.96 18.00 -16.25
CA PHE A 132 -5.34 18.45 -16.16
C PHE A 132 -5.47 19.78 -15.41
N MET A 133 -4.79 19.94 -14.27
CA MET A 133 -4.76 21.19 -13.49
C MET A 133 -4.17 22.35 -14.31
N SER A 134 -3.05 22.12 -15.00
CA SER A 134 -2.41 23.14 -15.85
C SER A 134 -3.28 23.55 -17.02
N THR A 135 -3.95 22.59 -17.68
CA THR A 135 -4.95 22.88 -18.71
C THR A 135 -6.11 23.72 -18.19
N MET A 136 -6.51 23.54 -16.92
CA MET A 136 -7.55 24.37 -16.29
C MET A 136 -7.04 25.77 -15.98
N ALA A 137 -5.81 25.90 -15.47
CA ALA A 137 -5.18 27.20 -15.20
C ALA A 137 -5.08 28.04 -16.48
N ASP A 138 -4.62 27.44 -17.58
CA ASP A 138 -4.55 28.08 -18.90
C ASP A 138 -5.92 28.59 -19.37
N ARG A 139 -6.98 27.80 -19.17
CA ARG A 139 -8.35 28.19 -19.55
C ARG A 139 -8.91 29.35 -18.72
N LEU A 140 -8.39 29.52 -17.51
CA LEU A 140 -8.81 30.56 -16.58
C LEU A 140 -7.85 31.77 -16.58
N ASP A 141 -6.82 31.76 -17.44
CA ASP A 141 -5.76 32.78 -17.50
C ASP A 141 -5.06 32.99 -16.15
N ILE A 142 -4.81 31.89 -15.42
CA ILE A 142 -4.14 31.88 -14.12
C ILE A 142 -2.65 31.64 -14.32
N ASN A 143 -1.81 32.56 -13.82
CA ASN A 143 -0.36 32.36 -13.80
C ASN A 143 0.04 31.41 -12.65
N GLU A 144 0.65 30.28 -12.98
CA GLU A 144 0.95 29.22 -12.01
C GLU A 144 2.24 29.52 -11.23
N MET A 145 2.14 29.48 -9.90
CA MET A 145 3.30 29.54 -9.00
C MET A 145 3.31 28.29 -8.12
N TYR A 146 4.39 27.52 -8.21
CA TYR A 146 4.50 26.24 -7.51
C TYR A 146 5.24 26.39 -6.17
N GLY A 147 4.49 26.22 -5.09
CA GLY A 147 5.04 26.08 -3.75
C GLY A 147 5.66 24.70 -3.56
N ILE A 148 6.88 24.65 -3.04
CA ILE A 148 7.62 23.40 -2.87
C ILE A 148 6.93 22.45 -1.88
N ASN A 149 6.37 23.00 -0.80
CA ASN A 149 5.64 22.22 0.19
C ASN A 149 4.31 21.71 -0.38
N GLU A 150 3.59 22.53 -1.12
CA GLU A 150 2.31 22.19 -1.73
C GLU A 150 2.50 21.09 -2.77
N TYR A 151 3.53 21.20 -3.62
CA TYR A 151 3.89 20.20 -4.61
C TYR A 151 4.21 18.85 -3.95
N PHE A 152 5.14 18.80 -3.00
CA PHE A 152 5.50 17.52 -2.36
C PHE A 152 4.38 16.97 -1.48
N SER A 153 3.59 17.82 -0.82
CA SER A 153 2.42 17.38 -0.07
C SER A 153 1.39 16.71 -0.98
N PHE A 154 1.15 17.29 -2.15
CA PHE A 154 0.30 16.70 -3.19
C PHE A 154 0.89 15.37 -3.70
N LEU A 155 2.19 15.31 -3.98
CA LEU A 155 2.86 14.06 -4.36
C LEU A 155 2.68 12.97 -3.30
N PHE A 156 2.85 13.29 -2.01
CA PHE A 156 2.67 12.32 -0.92
C PHE A 156 1.22 11.90 -0.76
N GLN A 157 0.28 12.85 -0.83
CA GLN A 157 -1.15 12.61 -0.70
C GLN A 157 -1.67 11.65 -1.77
N LEU A 158 -1.14 11.72 -2.99
CA LEU A 158 -1.45 10.74 -4.04
C LEU A 158 -0.64 9.45 -3.88
N THR A 159 0.68 9.55 -3.72
CA THR A 159 1.58 8.39 -3.83
C THR A 159 1.41 7.40 -2.67
N ILE A 160 1.32 7.90 -1.43
CA ILE A 160 1.30 7.06 -0.24
C ILE A 160 0.05 6.16 -0.23
N PRO A 161 -1.19 6.68 -0.35
CA PRO A 161 -2.38 5.84 -0.39
C PRO A 161 -2.36 4.83 -1.53
N PHE A 162 -1.85 5.19 -2.72
CA PHE A 162 -1.75 4.25 -3.84
C PHE A 162 -0.80 3.08 -3.57
N GLY A 163 0.33 3.33 -2.91
CA GLY A 163 1.18 2.23 -2.44
C GLY A 163 0.42 1.24 -1.56
N PHE A 164 -0.37 1.74 -0.60
CA PHE A 164 -1.20 0.90 0.25
C PHE A 164 -2.36 0.22 -0.49
N LEU A 165 -3.00 0.90 -1.44
CA LEU A 165 -4.07 0.33 -2.25
C LEU A 165 -3.57 -0.82 -3.13
N PHE A 166 -2.33 -0.73 -3.60
CA PHE A 166 -1.66 -1.83 -4.28
C PHE A 166 -1.43 -3.05 -3.37
N GLN A 167 -1.56 -2.93 -2.04
CA GLN A 167 -1.52 -4.09 -1.15
C GLN A 167 -2.84 -4.87 -1.09
N LEU A 168 -3.95 -4.31 -1.59
CA LEU A 168 -5.26 -4.98 -1.57
C LEU A 168 -5.23 -6.41 -2.14
N PRO A 169 -4.59 -6.70 -3.28
CA PRO A 169 -4.53 -8.05 -3.83
C PRO A 169 -3.84 -9.05 -2.89
N VAL A 170 -2.72 -8.65 -2.27
CA VAL A 170 -1.99 -9.52 -1.35
C VAL A 170 -2.77 -9.72 -0.05
N VAL A 171 -3.36 -8.66 0.50
CA VAL A 171 -4.20 -8.74 1.70
C VAL A 171 -5.39 -9.66 1.47
N VAL A 172 -6.11 -9.49 0.36
CA VAL A 172 -7.24 -10.35 0.00
C VAL A 172 -6.80 -11.80 -0.20
N MET A 173 -5.68 -12.04 -0.90
CA MET A 173 -5.13 -13.38 -1.09
C MET A 173 -4.79 -14.04 0.25
N PHE A 174 -4.16 -13.30 1.15
CA PHE A 174 -3.79 -13.78 2.49
C PHE A 174 -5.04 -14.10 3.33
N LEU A 175 -6.01 -13.19 3.39
CA LEU A 175 -7.27 -13.41 4.11
C LEU A 175 -8.11 -14.56 3.52
N THR A 176 -8.09 -14.75 2.20
CA THR A 176 -8.73 -15.90 1.56
C THR A 176 -8.05 -17.21 1.92
N ARG A 177 -6.73 -17.21 2.07
CA ARG A 177 -6.00 -18.40 2.50
C ARG A 177 -6.27 -18.77 3.96
N LEU A 178 -6.47 -17.78 4.82
CA LEU A 178 -6.93 -17.99 6.20
C LEU A 178 -8.40 -18.44 6.29
N GLY A 179 -9.14 -18.46 5.18
CA GLY A 179 -10.57 -18.76 5.18
C GLY A 179 -11.48 -17.64 5.72
N ILE A 180 -10.92 -16.48 6.08
CA ILE A 180 -11.67 -15.33 6.60
C ILE A 180 -12.53 -14.70 5.50
N VAL A 181 -12.02 -14.65 4.27
CA VAL A 181 -12.68 -14.01 3.14
C VAL A 181 -12.85 -14.98 1.97
N THR A 182 -14.06 -15.13 1.46
CA THR A 182 -14.35 -15.96 0.28
C THR A 182 -14.56 -15.12 -0.98
N PRO A 183 -14.29 -15.67 -2.18
CA PRO A 183 -14.58 -14.96 -3.43
C PRO A 183 -16.05 -14.59 -3.60
N GLN A 184 -16.95 -15.42 -3.05
CA GLN A 184 -18.40 -15.18 -3.03
C GLN A 184 -18.73 -13.99 -2.14
N LEU A 185 -18.12 -13.88 -0.96
CA LEU A 185 -18.29 -12.74 -0.05
C LEU A 185 -17.84 -11.44 -0.73
N LEU A 186 -16.64 -11.42 -1.31
CA LEU A 186 -16.12 -10.24 -2.02
C LEU A 186 -17.03 -9.84 -3.18
N THR A 187 -17.52 -10.82 -3.95
CA THR A 187 -18.46 -10.56 -5.05
C THR A 187 -19.79 -9.98 -4.54
N LYS A 188 -20.30 -10.46 -3.41
CA LYS A 188 -21.55 -9.98 -2.81
C LYS A 188 -21.43 -8.54 -2.31
N ILE A 189 -20.27 -8.13 -1.79
CA ILE A 189 -20.05 -6.79 -1.24
C ILE A 189 -19.47 -5.78 -2.24
N ARG A 190 -19.37 -6.12 -3.54
CA ARG A 190 -18.81 -5.24 -4.61
C ARG A 190 -19.32 -3.81 -4.54
N LYS A 191 -20.64 -3.62 -4.42
CA LYS A 191 -21.25 -2.28 -4.35
C LYS A 191 -20.74 -1.45 -3.17
N TYR A 192 -20.50 -2.07 -2.02
CA TYR A 192 -19.97 -1.39 -0.84
C TYR A 192 -18.47 -1.11 -0.99
N ALA A 193 -17.70 -2.06 -1.53
CA ALA A 193 -16.29 -1.86 -1.81
C ALA A 193 -16.06 -0.72 -2.80
N TYR A 194 -16.83 -0.67 -3.89
CA TYR A 194 -16.77 0.42 -4.87
C TYR A 194 -17.11 1.77 -4.24
N PHE A 195 -18.14 1.82 -3.40
CA PHE A 195 -18.50 3.05 -2.68
C PHE A 195 -17.38 3.51 -1.74
N VAL A 196 -16.78 2.59 -0.97
CA VAL A 196 -15.65 2.91 -0.07
C VAL A 196 -14.44 3.40 -0.86
N LEU A 197 -14.10 2.74 -1.98
CA LEU A 197 -13.00 3.16 -2.85
C LEU A 197 -13.26 4.55 -3.47
N LEU A 198 -14.50 4.84 -3.83
CA LEU A 198 -14.91 6.17 -4.31
C LEU A 198 -14.78 7.23 -3.21
N VAL A 199 -15.18 6.93 -1.97
CA VAL A 199 -14.97 7.84 -0.83
C VAL A 199 -13.48 8.07 -0.57
N ILE A 200 -12.67 7.01 -0.59
CA ILE A 200 -11.21 7.10 -0.44
C ILE A 200 -10.61 7.98 -1.54
N ALA A 201 -11.01 7.78 -2.80
CA ALA A 201 -10.58 8.63 -3.91
C ALA A 201 -10.92 10.10 -3.66
N GLY A 202 -12.10 10.40 -3.11
CA GLY A 202 -12.54 11.77 -2.82
C GLY A 202 -11.84 12.42 -1.62
N LEU A 203 -11.22 11.63 -0.74
CA LEU A 203 -10.33 12.14 0.31
C LEU A 203 -8.92 12.41 -0.20
N ILE A 204 -8.50 11.67 -1.25
CA ILE A 204 -7.15 11.76 -1.82
C ILE A 204 -7.07 12.91 -2.83
N THR A 205 -7.99 12.95 -3.79
CA THR A 205 -8.06 14.02 -4.80
C THR A 205 -9.19 14.99 -4.45
N PRO A 206 -9.04 16.28 -4.80
CA PRO A 206 -10.17 17.19 -4.69
C PRO A 206 -11.36 16.70 -5.56
N PRO A 207 -12.59 17.14 -5.24
CA PRO A 207 -13.81 16.58 -5.79
C PRO A 207 -14.12 17.10 -7.20
N GLU A 208 -13.15 17.10 -8.11
CA GLU A 208 -13.38 17.32 -9.54
C GLU A 208 -13.59 16.00 -10.30
N LEU A 209 -14.57 15.98 -11.22
CA LEU A 209 -15.02 14.74 -11.88
C LEU A 209 -13.90 13.98 -12.62
N MET A 210 -13.03 14.69 -13.34
CA MET A 210 -12.01 14.04 -14.19
C MET A 210 -10.88 13.41 -13.37
N SER A 211 -10.20 14.18 -12.51
CA SER A 211 -9.12 13.65 -11.65
C SER A 211 -9.64 12.55 -10.73
N HIS A 212 -10.86 12.71 -10.21
CA HIS A 212 -11.47 11.71 -9.34
C HIS A 212 -11.74 10.38 -10.06
N LEU A 213 -12.24 10.42 -11.30
CA LEU A 213 -12.42 9.20 -12.11
C LEU A 213 -11.09 8.55 -12.47
N LEU A 214 -10.06 9.33 -12.78
CA LEU A 214 -8.71 8.86 -13.09
C LEU A 214 -8.10 8.07 -11.93
N VAL A 215 -8.36 8.49 -10.69
CA VAL A 215 -7.89 7.81 -9.47
C VAL A 215 -8.77 6.62 -9.11
N THR A 216 -10.10 6.76 -9.21
CA THR A 216 -11.05 5.72 -8.83
C THR A 216 -10.93 4.50 -9.74
N LEU A 217 -10.75 4.67 -11.05
CA LEU A 217 -10.73 3.56 -12.01
C LEU A 217 -9.63 2.53 -11.72
N PRO A 218 -8.35 2.90 -11.55
CA PRO A 218 -7.30 1.97 -11.10
C PRO A 218 -7.63 1.26 -9.79
N MET A 219 -8.23 1.95 -8.83
CA MET A 219 -8.62 1.36 -7.54
C MET A 219 -9.67 0.26 -7.72
N LEU A 220 -10.67 0.48 -8.58
CA LEU A 220 -11.67 -0.54 -8.91
C LEU A 220 -11.03 -1.74 -9.63
N ILE A 221 -10.09 -1.49 -10.54
CA ILE A 221 -9.36 -2.55 -11.24
C ILE A 221 -8.57 -3.40 -10.23
N LEU A 222 -7.85 -2.78 -9.28
CA LEU A 222 -7.13 -3.50 -8.23
C LEU A 222 -8.06 -4.38 -7.39
N TYR A 223 -9.26 -3.90 -7.08
CA TYR A 223 -10.25 -4.68 -6.36
C TYR A 223 -10.75 -5.88 -7.17
N GLU A 224 -11.03 -5.71 -8.46
CA GLU A 224 -11.43 -6.82 -9.33
C GLU A 224 -10.31 -7.85 -9.52
N ILE A 225 -9.06 -7.41 -9.65
CA ILE A 225 -7.87 -8.28 -9.64
C ILE A 225 -7.81 -9.05 -8.31
N SER A 226 -8.07 -8.40 -7.18
CA SER A 226 -8.10 -9.03 -5.86
C SER A 226 -9.15 -10.15 -5.79
N ILE A 227 -10.34 -9.94 -6.35
CA ILE A 227 -11.38 -10.97 -6.44
C ILE A 227 -10.92 -12.14 -7.33
N ALA A 228 -10.29 -11.85 -8.47
CA ALA A 228 -9.80 -12.89 -9.37
C ALA A 228 -8.73 -13.77 -8.69
N ILE A 229 -7.78 -13.15 -7.98
CA ILE A 229 -6.75 -13.85 -7.20
C ILE A 229 -7.37 -14.67 -6.06
N SER A 230 -8.38 -14.12 -5.37
CA SER A 230 -9.14 -14.84 -4.35
C SER A 230 -9.78 -16.11 -4.93
N ARG A 231 -10.41 -16.05 -6.11
CA ARG A 231 -10.99 -17.23 -6.79
C ARG A 231 -9.94 -18.29 -7.09
N ALA A 232 -8.78 -17.90 -7.63
CA ALA A 232 -7.69 -18.82 -7.93
C ALA A 232 -7.16 -19.51 -6.66
N THR A 233 -6.97 -18.74 -5.59
CA THR A 233 -6.48 -19.22 -4.29
C THR A 233 -7.48 -20.16 -3.63
N TYR A 234 -8.77 -19.79 -3.61
CA TYR A 234 -9.85 -20.57 -3.00
C TYR A 234 -10.01 -21.94 -3.68
N ARG A 235 -9.94 -22.00 -5.02
CA ARG A 235 -10.00 -23.25 -5.78
C ARG A 235 -8.85 -24.19 -5.47
N LYS A 236 -7.63 -23.66 -5.34
CA LYS A 236 -6.44 -24.45 -5.01
C LYS A 236 -6.56 -25.08 -3.61
N HIS A 237 -7.03 -24.28 -2.64
CA HIS A 237 -7.23 -24.72 -1.27
C HIS A 237 -8.31 -25.81 -1.12
N HIS A 238 -9.44 -25.67 -1.82
CA HIS A 238 -10.53 -26.65 -1.77
C HIS A 238 -10.20 -27.96 -2.49
N LYS A 239 -9.43 -27.91 -3.59
CA LYS A 239 -8.92 -29.11 -4.26
C LYS A 239 -7.96 -29.91 -3.36
N GLN A 240 -7.08 -29.22 -2.63
CA GLN A 240 -6.16 -29.86 -1.68
C GLN A 240 -6.90 -30.48 -0.49
N ALA A 241 -7.94 -29.82 0.04
CA ALA A 241 -8.80 -30.38 1.08
C ALA A 241 -9.57 -31.62 0.61
N ALA A 242 -10.09 -31.63 -0.63
CA ALA A 242 -10.78 -32.78 -1.21
C ALA A 242 -9.84 -33.96 -1.52
N GLN A 243 -8.59 -33.69 -1.93
CA GLN A 243 -7.58 -34.73 -2.19
C GLN A 243 -6.94 -35.33 -0.93
N SER A 244 -7.09 -34.68 0.23
CA SER A 244 -6.63 -35.20 1.52
C SER A 244 -7.62 -36.18 2.18
N GLN A 245 -8.76 -36.47 1.53
CA GLN A 245 -9.73 -37.49 1.94
C GLN A 245 -9.87 -38.68 0.95
N PRO A 246 -8.80 -39.38 0.51
CA PRO A 246 -8.98 -40.68 -0.11
C PRO A 246 -8.95 -41.76 0.98
N ASN A 247 -10.01 -42.59 1.03
CA ASN A 247 -10.06 -43.89 1.70
C ASN A 247 -10.30 -43.95 3.22
N LYS A 248 -11.55 -43.74 3.66
CA LYS A 248 -12.09 -44.31 4.91
C LYS A 248 -13.36 -45.16 4.70
N ALA A 249 -13.56 -45.67 3.48
CA ALA A 249 -14.70 -46.53 3.16
C ALA A 249 -14.23 -47.69 2.27
N GLN A 250 -13.43 -48.58 2.85
CA GLN A 250 -13.34 -50.00 2.47
C GLN A 250 -13.16 -50.80 3.75
#